data_AF-A0A3M9YHL6-F1
#
_entry.id   AF-A0A3M9YHL6-F1
#
_cell.length_a   1.000
_cell.length_b   1.000
_cell.length_c   1.000
_cell.angle_alpha   90.00
_cell.angle_beta   90.00
_cell.angle_gamma   90.00
#
_symmetry.space_group_name_H-M   'P 1'
#
loop_
_entity.id
_entity.type
_entity.pdbx_description
1 polymer ?
#
loop_
_entity_poly.entity_id
_entity_poly.type
_entity_poly.pdbx_seq_one_letter_code
_entity_poly.pdbx_strand_id
1 'polypeptide(L)'
;MDTSEASEALPTYADHRTTELVPAITGSTPPDLFRSRSRVDSLLSAVSDAETESLCKETAAGLTLPPSYRRCDPEARIYAFHPPFVSSKHCLGHEPAAPRFQLSQVISSLGKPFKLSLRRLTPSESRRISIGGPSSPPRPSVPAWTSPAASSSCLRRVVSASASAPDYDHDLTLYEATNVNALHRFTPVRHNPEIRGCKAGTLPGHIELADVARSGTCRFWHVTPQSQAALDAARAKMTRWGYKPDEEWRRRVLFTVEKKGANLVWRDGDTGRKLASEVEGQLEVESGMELSLVEALVACAACRGWILGSWDWDR
;
A
#
# COMPACT_ATOMS: atom_id res chain seq x y z
N MET A 1 -70.71 -22.02 11.65
CA MET A 1 -69.65 -21.29 10.91
C MET A 1 -68.35 -21.90 11.37
N ASP A 2 -67.91 -22.92 10.65
CA ASP A 2 -66.75 -23.74 10.98
C ASP A 2 -65.47 -23.00 10.61
N THR A 3 -64.64 -22.71 11.62
CA THR A 3 -63.27 -22.25 11.44
C THR A 3 -62.37 -23.48 11.41
N SER A 4 -61.89 -23.80 10.21
CA SER A 4 -60.94 -24.86 9.95
C SER A 4 -59.53 -24.43 10.36
N GLU A 5 -58.96 -25.10 11.36
CA GLU A 5 -57.53 -25.02 11.70
C GLU A 5 -56.73 -25.82 10.67
N ALA A 6 -55.86 -25.14 9.93
CA ALA A 6 -54.85 -25.77 9.08
C ALA A 6 -53.54 -25.89 9.88
N SER A 7 -53.13 -27.11 10.23
CA SER A 7 -51.84 -27.38 10.84
C SER A 7 -50.75 -27.44 9.77
N GLU A 8 -49.82 -26.49 9.78
CA GLU A 8 -48.59 -26.55 8.99
C GLU A 8 -47.60 -27.53 9.64
N ALA A 9 -47.31 -28.63 8.96
CA ALA A 9 -46.26 -29.56 9.33
C ALA A 9 -44.90 -29.04 8.85
N LEU A 10 -43.95 -28.87 9.79
CA LEU A 10 -42.56 -28.50 9.49
C LEU A 10 -41.76 -29.68 8.92
N PRO A 11 -40.89 -29.46 7.93
CA PRO A 11 -40.03 -30.51 7.39
C PRO A 11 -38.88 -30.84 8.36
N THR A 12 -38.78 -32.12 8.71
CA THR A 12 -37.69 -32.69 9.51
C THR A 12 -36.45 -32.81 8.64
N TYR A 13 -35.39 -32.04 8.94
CA TYR A 13 -34.11 -32.13 8.24
C TYR A 13 -33.31 -33.31 8.80
N ALA A 14 -32.98 -34.28 7.94
CA ALA A 14 -32.19 -35.45 8.29
C ALA A 14 -30.72 -35.06 8.48
N ASP A 15 -30.17 -35.44 9.63
CA ASP A 15 -28.82 -35.15 10.10
C ASP A 15 -27.85 -36.19 9.53
N HIS A 16 -27.10 -35.85 8.47
CA HIS A 16 -26.07 -36.71 7.90
C HIS A 16 -24.73 -36.47 8.62
N ARG A 17 -24.51 -37.22 9.70
CA ARG A 17 -23.18 -37.33 10.34
C ARG A 17 -22.26 -38.22 9.51
N THR A 18 -21.37 -37.61 8.74
CA THR A 18 -20.19 -38.29 8.17
C THR A 18 -19.11 -38.36 9.23
N THR A 19 -18.77 -39.58 9.66
CA THR A 19 -17.68 -39.85 10.61
C THR A 19 -16.43 -40.13 9.79
N GLU A 20 -15.50 -39.17 9.69
CA GLU A 20 -14.17 -39.43 9.13
C GLU A 20 -13.16 -39.70 10.24
N LEU A 21 -12.56 -40.89 10.17
CA LEU A 21 -11.44 -41.34 10.98
C LEU A 21 -10.16 -40.66 10.49
N VAL A 22 -9.52 -39.86 11.35
CA VAL A 22 -8.16 -39.33 11.10
C VAL A 22 -7.14 -40.23 11.80
N PRO A 23 -6.11 -40.75 11.10
CA PRO A 23 -5.03 -41.47 11.73
C PRO A 23 -4.04 -40.53 12.43
N ALA A 24 -3.64 -40.90 13.64
CA ALA A 24 -2.60 -40.25 14.42
C ALA A 24 -1.23 -40.42 13.73
N ILE A 25 -0.57 -39.31 13.40
CA ILE A 25 0.84 -39.30 13.03
C ILE A 25 1.62 -38.78 14.24
N THR A 26 2.29 -39.70 14.91
CA THR A 26 3.28 -39.46 15.95
C THR A 26 4.63 -39.12 15.31
N GLY A 27 5.31 -38.10 15.85
CA GLY A 27 6.77 -38.02 15.88
C GLY A 27 7.46 -37.30 14.72
N SER A 28 8.06 -36.14 15.02
CA SER A 28 9.53 -36.01 15.03
C SER A 28 9.93 -34.57 15.36
N THR A 29 10.70 -34.44 16.42
CA THR A 29 11.38 -33.24 16.87
C THR A 29 12.52 -32.90 15.90
N PRO A 30 12.60 -31.68 15.35
CA PRO A 30 13.77 -31.25 14.60
C PRO A 30 14.93 -30.88 15.55
N PRO A 31 16.19 -31.15 15.17
CA PRO A 31 17.35 -30.91 16.01
C PRO A 31 17.71 -29.44 16.09
N ASP A 32 18.05 -29.04 17.31
CA ASP A 32 18.52 -27.73 17.73
C ASP A 32 19.96 -27.52 17.26
N LEU A 33 20.13 -26.84 16.13
CA LEU A 33 21.44 -26.47 15.58
C LEU A 33 21.36 -25.02 15.12
N PHE A 34 21.76 -24.09 15.99
CA PHE A 34 22.63 -22.96 15.65
C PHE A 34 22.93 -22.15 16.92
N ARG A 35 23.81 -22.70 17.75
CA ARG A 35 24.55 -21.98 18.76
C ARG A 35 25.87 -21.57 18.13
N SER A 36 26.06 -20.30 17.81
CA SER A 36 27.37 -19.76 17.46
C SER A 36 27.54 -18.36 18.02
N ARG A 37 28.35 -18.32 19.09
CA ARG A 37 28.99 -17.13 19.64
C ARG A 37 30.01 -16.62 18.62
N SER A 38 30.09 -15.31 18.44
CA SER A 38 31.33 -14.66 18.04
C SER A 38 31.38 -13.27 18.64
N ARG A 39 32.27 -13.16 19.63
CA ARG A 39 32.69 -11.96 20.33
C ARG A 39 34.01 -11.58 19.67
N VAL A 40 34.09 -10.39 19.08
CA VAL A 40 35.35 -9.74 18.74
C VAL A 40 35.27 -8.30 19.22
N ASP A 41 35.96 -8.09 20.34
CA ASP A 41 36.47 -6.81 20.80
C ASP A 41 37.60 -6.32 19.86
N SER A 42 37.91 -5.02 19.97
CA SER A 42 39.14 -4.29 19.56
C SER A 42 38.84 -3.18 18.54
N LEU A 43 38.77 -1.91 18.97
CA LEU A 43 39.87 -1.02 19.41
C LEU A 43 40.83 -0.66 18.28
N LEU A 44 40.51 0.39 17.52
CA LEU A 44 41.42 1.32 16.81
C LEU A 44 40.54 2.51 16.37
N SER A 45 40.92 3.77 16.38
CA SER A 45 42.07 4.50 16.89
C SER A 45 41.70 5.97 16.73
N ALA A 46 42.04 6.80 17.71
CA ALA A 46 42.15 8.25 17.55
C ALA A 46 43.27 8.61 16.55
N VAL A 47 43.39 9.91 16.23
CA VAL A 47 44.34 10.63 15.33
C VAL A 47 43.60 11.16 14.08
N SER A 48 43.61 12.43 13.68
CA SER A 48 44.17 13.68 14.22
C SER A 48 43.55 14.85 13.47
N ASP A 49 43.50 16.00 14.15
CA ASP A 49 43.35 17.32 13.55
C ASP A 49 44.52 17.62 12.60
N ALA A 50 44.19 18.12 11.41
CA ALA A 50 45.12 18.87 10.58
C ALA A 50 44.32 19.84 9.69
N GLU A 51 44.31 21.10 10.11
CA GLU A 51 43.98 22.24 9.26
C GLU A 51 45.02 22.34 8.13
N THR A 52 44.54 22.37 6.89
CA THR A 52 45.28 22.97 5.78
C THR A 52 44.31 23.78 4.94
N GLU A 53 44.39 25.10 5.10
CA GLU A 53 43.96 26.08 4.12
C GLU A 53 44.68 25.84 2.80
N SER A 54 43.95 25.70 1.68
CA SER A 54 44.55 25.89 0.36
C SER A 54 43.53 26.05 -0.76
N LEU A 55 43.60 27.23 -1.37
CA LEU A 55 43.51 27.50 -2.80
C LEU A 55 42.16 27.34 -3.52
N CYS A 56 41.70 28.49 -4.02
CA CYS A 56 40.72 28.74 -5.07
C CYS A 56 40.67 27.62 -6.12
N LYS A 57 39.68 26.73 -5.99
CA LYS A 57 39.32 25.75 -7.02
C LYS A 57 38.15 26.31 -7.80
N GLU A 58 38.48 26.82 -8.97
CA GLU A 58 37.57 27.18 -10.06
C GLU A 58 36.45 26.13 -10.18
N THR A 59 35.21 26.58 -9.96
CA THR A 59 34.00 25.76 -9.88
C THR A 59 33.69 25.18 -11.27
N ALA A 60 34.38 24.09 -11.63
CA ALA A 60 34.06 23.30 -12.80
C ALA A 60 32.56 22.98 -12.75
N ALA A 61 31.82 23.42 -13.77
CA ALA A 61 30.37 23.22 -13.89
C ALA A 61 30.04 21.78 -13.47
N GLY A 62 29.35 21.68 -12.33
CA GLY A 62 29.23 20.47 -11.55
C GLY A 62 28.67 19.33 -12.39
N LEU A 63 29.51 18.32 -12.63
CA LEU A 63 29.06 17.01 -13.08
C LEU A 63 28.23 16.41 -11.94
N THR A 64 26.95 16.79 -11.88
CA THR A 64 25.97 16.19 -10.99
C THR A 64 25.87 14.73 -11.39
N LEU A 65 26.43 13.87 -10.54
CA LEU A 65 26.36 12.43 -10.73
C LEU A 65 24.88 12.05 -10.87
N PRO A 66 24.53 11.17 -11.82
CA PRO A 66 23.17 10.70 -11.95
C PRO A 66 22.73 10.05 -10.63
N PRO A 67 21.46 10.24 -10.21
CA PRO A 67 20.99 9.75 -8.92
C PRO A 67 21.15 8.23 -8.79
N SER A 68 21.31 7.76 -7.55
CA SER A 68 21.47 6.34 -7.27
C SER A 68 20.14 5.57 -7.49
N TYR A 69 20.05 4.84 -8.61
CA TYR A 69 18.88 4.03 -8.96
C TYR A 69 18.84 2.66 -8.25
N ARG A 70 19.13 2.59 -6.95
CA ARG A 70 18.95 1.34 -6.18
C ARG A 70 17.47 0.95 -6.10
N ARG A 71 17.17 -0.35 -6.06
CA ARG A 71 15.77 -0.87 -5.98
C ARG A 71 15.01 -0.33 -4.78
N CYS A 72 15.70 -0.21 -3.67
CA CYS A 72 15.24 0.42 -2.45
C CYS A 72 16.35 1.37 -2.03
N ASP A 73 15.99 2.63 -1.84
CA ASP A 73 16.85 3.57 -1.17
C ASP A 73 16.38 3.63 0.29
N PRO A 74 17.07 2.95 1.23
CA PRO A 74 16.67 2.95 2.63
C PRO A 74 16.79 4.35 3.26
N GLU A 75 17.47 5.27 2.59
CA GLU A 75 17.67 6.64 3.06
C GLU A 75 16.64 7.61 2.45
N ALA A 76 15.79 7.15 1.52
CA ALA A 76 14.72 7.97 0.96
C ALA A 76 13.70 8.35 2.03
N ARG A 77 13.59 9.65 2.31
CA ARG A 77 12.68 10.18 3.34
C ARG A 77 11.55 11.00 2.77
N ILE A 78 11.70 11.60 1.59
CA ILE A 78 10.70 12.50 1.04
C ILE A 78 10.04 11.82 -0.16
N TYR A 79 8.72 11.72 -0.15
CA TYR A 79 7.91 11.15 -1.23
C TYR A 79 6.98 12.21 -1.79
N ALA A 80 7.22 12.65 -3.02
CA ALA A 80 6.39 13.63 -3.72
C ALA A 80 5.40 12.92 -4.64
N PHE A 81 4.12 13.26 -4.52
CA PHE A 81 3.04 12.67 -5.31
C PHE A 81 2.75 13.53 -6.54
N HIS A 82 3.16 13.04 -7.71
CA HIS A 82 2.91 13.67 -9.01
C HIS A 82 2.40 12.59 -9.97
N PRO A 83 1.09 12.23 -9.89
CA PRO A 83 0.54 11.17 -10.71
C PRO A 83 0.89 11.35 -12.20
N PRO A 84 1.26 10.28 -12.91
CA PRO A 84 1.14 8.89 -12.49
C PRO A 84 2.33 8.37 -11.66
N PHE A 85 3.24 9.22 -11.14
CA PHE A 85 4.43 8.78 -10.40
C PHE A 85 4.46 9.26 -8.94
N VAL A 86 5.20 8.52 -8.13
CA VAL A 86 5.63 8.97 -6.80
C VAL A 86 7.16 8.98 -6.80
N SER A 87 7.73 10.17 -6.63
CA SER A 87 9.18 10.38 -6.64
C SER A 87 9.72 10.41 -5.23
N SER A 88 10.82 9.71 -5.00
CA SER A 88 11.53 9.72 -3.73
C SER A 88 12.75 10.64 -3.80
N LYS A 89 13.04 11.35 -2.71
CA LYS A 89 14.27 12.13 -2.55
C LYS A 89 14.95 11.82 -1.21
N HIS A 90 16.28 11.84 -1.23
CA HIS A 90 17.11 11.82 -0.03
C HIS A 90 17.00 13.14 0.75
N CYS A 91 16.90 13.10 2.08
CA CYS A 91 16.73 14.31 2.89
C CYS A 91 17.98 15.20 2.96
N LEU A 92 19.18 14.61 2.87
CA LEU A 92 20.46 15.31 3.08
C LEU A 92 21.22 15.61 1.77
N GLY A 93 20.58 15.41 0.61
CA GLY A 93 21.25 15.51 -0.70
C GLY A 93 20.60 16.52 -1.65
N HIS A 94 21.44 17.10 -2.50
CA HIS A 94 21.01 17.75 -3.75
C HIS A 94 20.65 16.75 -4.86
N GLU A 95 20.54 15.46 -4.53
CA GLU A 95 20.15 14.47 -5.53
C GLU A 95 18.76 14.79 -6.09
N PRO A 96 18.60 14.73 -7.42
CA PRO A 96 17.30 14.92 -8.04
C PRO A 96 16.35 13.80 -7.60
N ALA A 97 15.07 14.16 -7.41
CA ALA A 97 14.06 13.18 -7.03
C ALA A 97 13.93 12.10 -8.12
N ALA A 98 13.95 10.83 -7.70
CA ALA A 98 13.85 9.69 -8.60
C ALA A 98 12.45 9.06 -8.51
N PRO A 99 11.77 8.76 -9.63
CA PRO A 99 10.46 8.09 -9.60
C PRO A 99 10.65 6.66 -9.08
N ARG A 100 9.90 6.29 -8.03
CA ARG A 100 9.98 4.96 -7.39
C ARG A 100 8.72 4.15 -7.54
N PHE A 101 7.58 4.82 -7.53
CA PHE A 101 6.30 4.15 -7.71
C PHE A 101 5.57 4.71 -8.91
N GLN A 102 4.76 3.86 -9.52
CA GLN A 102 3.77 4.26 -10.51
C GLN A 102 2.38 3.99 -9.96
N LEU A 103 1.49 4.92 -10.23
CA LEU A 103 0.09 4.91 -9.91
C LEU A 103 -0.72 4.63 -11.17
N SER A 104 -1.75 3.82 -11.05
CA SER A 104 -2.79 3.64 -12.07
C SER A 104 -4.14 3.82 -11.42
N GLN A 105 -5.06 4.48 -12.12
CA GLN A 105 -6.43 4.64 -11.65
C GLN A 105 -7.44 4.06 -12.64
N VAL A 106 -8.53 3.54 -12.08
CA VAL A 106 -9.73 3.16 -12.81
C VAL A 106 -10.87 4.02 -12.31
N ILE A 107 -11.54 4.67 -13.25
CA ILE A 107 -12.70 5.52 -12.97
C ILE A 107 -13.96 4.71 -13.32
N SER A 108 -14.98 4.80 -12.47
CA SER A 108 -16.27 4.16 -12.74
C SER A 108 -16.98 4.84 -13.92
N SER A 109 -18.02 4.20 -14.46
CA SER A 109 -18.92 4.82 -15.45
C SER A 109 -19.58 6.11 -14.95
N LEU A 110 -19.57 6.35 -13.63
CA LEU A 110 -20.10 7.56 -13.00
C LEU A 110 -19.06 8.69 -12.92
N GLY A 111 -17.86 8.50 -13.47
CA GLY A 111 -16.76 9.47 -13.35
C GLY A 111 -16.14 9.51 -11.95
N LYS A 112 -16.45 8.54 -11.08
CA LYS A 112 -15.93 8.51 -9.71
C LYS A 112 -14.67 7.63 -9.62
N PRO A 113 -13.68 8.00 -8.80
CA PRO A 113 -12.49 7.19 -8.57
C PRO A 113 -12.88 5.84 -7.94
N PHE A 114 -12.71 4.73 -8.68
CA PHE A 114 -13.14 3.40 -8.25
C PHE A 114 -11.99 2.55 -7.70
N LYS A 115 -10.86 2.53 -8.39
CA LYS A 115 -9.70 1.72 -8.00
C LYS A 115 -8.40 2.47 -8.27
N LEU A 116 -7.47 2.38 -7.33
CA LEU A 116 -6.11 2.91 -7.41
C LEU A 116 -5.13 1.76 -7.21
N SER A 117 -4.16 1.62 -8.11
CA SER A 117 -3.12 0.60 -8.01
C SER A 117 -1.76 1.29 -7.89
N LEU A 118 -0.96 0.87 -6.91
CA LEU A 118 0.41 1.33 -6.67
C LEU A 118 1.37 0.18 -7.00
N ARG A 119 2.32 0.39 -7.91
CA ARG A 119 3.39 -0.57 -8.21
C ARG A 119 4.77 0.03 -7.97
N ARG A 120 5.76 -0.83 -7.71
CA ARG A 120 7.17 -0.41 -7.64
C ARG A 120 7.77 -0.39 -9.05
N LEU A 121 8.51 0.67 -9.35
CA LEU A 121 9.31 0.75 -10.56
C LEU A 121 10.62 -0.02 -10.40
N THR A 122 11.04 -0.70 -11.46
CA THR A 122 12.38 -1.28 -11.55
C THR A 122 13.43 -0.18 -11.70
N PRO A 123 14.69 -0.42 -11.30
CA PRO A 123 15.79 0.52 -11.51
C PRO A 123 15.91 1.03 -12.95
N SER A 124 15.69 0.14 -13.92
CA SER A 124 15.76 0.46 -15.35
C SER A 124 14.58 1.33 -15.80
N GLU A 125 13.38 1.14 -15.25
CA GLU A 125 12.25 2.05 -15.49
C GLU A 125 12.50 3.41 -14.86
N SER A 126 12.89 3.46 -13.58
CA SER A 126 13.20 4.71 -12.89
C SER A 126 14.26 5.52 -13.64
N ARG A 127 15.33 4.87 -14.10
CA ARG A 127 16.38 5.50 -14.90
C ARG A 127 15.86 6.02 -16.24
N ARG A 128 15.05 5.23 -16.96
CA ARG A 128 14.47 5.66 -18.23
C ARG A 128 13.56 6.88 -18.07
N ILE A 129 12.75 6.90 -17.01
CA ILE A 129 11.84 8.03 -16.71
C ILE A 129 12.65 9.27 -16.31
N SER A 130 13.72 9.11 -15.51
CA SER A 130 14.57 10.24 -15.09
C SER A 130 15.43 10.82 -16.21
N ILE A 131 15.91 10.00 -17.15
CA ILE A 131 16.71 10.46 -18.30
C ILE A 131 15.80 10.99 -19.41
N GLY A 132 14.61 10.42 -19.53
CA GLY A 132 13.66 10.63 -20.62
C GLY A 132 12.79 11.87 -20.45
N GLY A 133 13.37 13.05 -20.63
CA GLY A 133 12.68 14.08 -21.41
C GLY A 133 12.37 13.56 -22.83
N PRO A 134 11.42 14.17 -23.56
CA PRO A 134 10.68 13.61 -24.71
C PRO A 134 11.50 13.30 -26.00
N SER A 135 12.67 12.66 -25.92
CA SER A 135 13.61 12.49 -27.03
C SER A 135 13.89 11.06 -27.46
N SER A 136 13.27 10.04 -26.83
CA SER A 136 13.39 8.68 -27.38
C SER A 136 12.38 8.51 -28.53
N PRO A 137 12.84 8.27 -29.78
CA PRO A 137 11.92 8.04 -30.88
C PRO A 137 11.08 6.79 -30.57
N PRO A 138 9.79 6.81 -30.94
CA PRO A 138 8.88 5.70 -30.68
C PRO A 138 9.49 4.43 -31.26
N ARG A 139 9.71 3.43 -30.39
CA ARG A 139 10.09 2.09 -30.81
C ARG A 139 9.00 1.61 -31.78
N PRO A 140 9.33 1.09 -32.97
CA PRO A 140 8.32 0.65 -33.92
C PRO A 140 7.45 -0.41 -33.24
N SER A 141 6.17 -0.07 -33.04
CA SER A 141 5.18 -0.97 -32.50
C SER A 141 5.01 -2.11 -33.49
N VAL A 142 5.38 -3.32 -33.06
CA VAL A 142 5.04 -4.54 -33.81
C VAL A 142 3.51 -4.60 -33.82
N PRO A 143 2.84 -4.72 -34.98
CA PRO A 143 1.40 -4.70 -35.05
C PRO A 143 0.83 -5.88 -34.27
N ALA A 144 0.25 -5.59 -33.11
CA ALA A 144 -0.48 -6.55 -32.30
C ALA A 144 -1.71 -7.00 -33.10
N TRP A 145 -1.77 -8.30 -33.40
CA TRP A 145 -2.94 -8.94 -33.97
C TRP A 145 -4.15 -8.66 -33.06
N THR A 146 -5.12 -7.92 -33.59
CA THR A 146 -6.37 -7.59 -32.92
C THR A 146 -7.28 -8.82 -32.92
N SER A 147 -7.46 -9.43 -31.75
CA SER A 147 -8.60 -10.32 -31.52
C SER A 147 -9.84 -9.48 -31.20
N PRO A 148 -10.95 -9.64 -31.95
CA PRO A 148 -12.20 -8.98 -31.63
C PRO A 148 -12.99 -9.88 -30.67
N ALA A 149 -12.97 -9.55 -29.38
CA ALA A 149 -13.95 -10.10 -28.43
C ALA A 149 -14.57 -8.94 -27.67
N ALA A 150 -15.82 -8.64 -28.05
CA ALA A 150 -16.69 -7.73 -27.34
C ALA A 150 -16.87 -8.21 -25.90
N SER A 151 -16.46 -7.38 -24.94
CA SER A 151 -16.95 -7.48 -23.57
C SER A 151 -17.33 -6.09 -23.10
N SER A 152 -18.63 -5.92 -22.94
CA SER A 152 -19.28 -4.80 -22.27
C SER A 152 -18.72 -4.67 -20.86
N SER A 153 -17.70 -3.85 -20.67
CA SER A 153 -17.24 -3.46 -19.34
C SER A 153 -17.38 -1.94 -19.22
N CYS A 154 -18.27 -1.50 -18.33
CA CYS A 154 -18.56 -0.09 -18.06
C CYS A 154 -17.43 0.64 -17.29
N LEU A 155 -16.19 0.17 -17.38
CA LEU A 155 -15.05 0.75 -16.70
C LEU A 155 -14.14 1.41 -17.73
N ARG A 156 -14.02 2.75 -17.66
CA ARG A 156 -13.03 3.47 -18.46
C ARG A 156 -11.73 3.49 -17.66
N ARG A 157 -10.72 2.82 -18.20
CA ARG A 157 -9.34 2.99 -17.73
C ARG A 157 -8.86 4.34 -18.24
N VAL A 158 -8.62 5.28 -17.33
CA VAL A 158 -7.93 6.53 -17.67
C VAL A 158 -6.45 6.24 -17.49
N VAL A 159 -5.80 5.87 -18.59
CA VAL A 159 -4.34 5.76 -18.65
C VAL A 159 -3.83 7.19 -18.84
N SER A 160 -3.09 7.72 -17.85
CA SER A 160 -2.46 9.05 -17.96
C SER A 160 -1.59 9.14 -19.21
N ALA A 161 -1.75 10.24 -19.93
CA ALA A 161 -1.36 10.45 -21.32
C ALA A 161 0.09 10.95 -21.53
N SER A 162 1.03 10.65 -20.64
CA SER A 162 2.43 10.94 -20.95
C SER A 162 2.97 9.87 -21.90
N ALA A 163 3.19 10.24 -23.16
CA ALA A 163 3.71 9.37 -24.22
C ALA A 163 5.08 8.71 -23.91
N SER A 164 5.71 9.08 -22.79
CA SER A 164 6.99 8.55 -22.30
C SER A 164 6.87 7.59 -21.10
N ALA A 165 5.69 7.47 -20.49
CA ALA A 165 5.50 6.61 -19.33
C ALA A 165 5.49 5.13 -19.77
N PRO A 166 6.23 4.24 -19.09
CA PRO A 166 6.11 2.80 -19.34
C PRO A 166 4.68 2.36 -19.00
N ASP A 167 4.18 1.39 -19.76
CA ASP A 167 2.91 0.75 -19.48
C ASP A 167 2.86 0.25 -18.03
N TYR A 168 1.68 0.35 -17.42
CA TYR A 168 1.49 -0.10 -16.06
C TYR A 168 1.52 -1.63 -16.00
N ASP A 169 2.57 -2.17 -15.38
CA ASP A 169 2.70 -3.61 -15.14
C ASP A 169 1.90 -4.03 -13.91
N HIS A 170 0.75 -4.67 -14.13
CA HIS A 170 -0.12 -5.17 -13.07
C HIS A 170 0.54 -6.28 -12.24
N ASP A 171 1.50 -7.02 -12.80
CA ASP A 171 2.21 -8.08 -12.09
C ASP A 171 3.19 -7.51 -11.05
N LEU A 172 3.46 -6.21 -11.05
CA LEU A 172 4.29 -5.54 -10.05
C LEU A 172 3.47 -4.69 -9.06
N THR A 173 2.14 -4.78 -9.11
CA THR A 173 1.25 -4.08 -8.17
C THR A 173 1.56 -4.51 -6.74
N LEU A 174 1.89 -3.56 -5.88
CA LEU A 174 2.12 -3.78 -4.45
C LEU A 174 0.84 -3.61 -3.66
N TYR A 175 0.13 -2.52 -3.88
CA TYR A 175 -1.09 -2.19 -3.17
C TYR A 175 -2.19 -1.78 -4.13
N GLU A 176 -3.41 -2.17 -3.77
CA GLU A 176 -4.63 -1.82 -4.51
C GLU A 176 -5.65 -1.23 -3.54
N ALA A 177 -6.05 0.01 -3.78
CA ALA A 177 -7.14 0.65 -3.07
C ALA A 177 -8.43 0.58 -3.91
N THR A 178 -9.54 0.23 -3.28
CA THR A 178 -10.87 0.16 -3.89
C THR A 178 -11.86 1.05 -3.15
N ASN A 179 -12.70 1.75 -3.90
CA ASN A 179 -13.74 2.64 -3.40
C ASN A 179 -15.08 2.18 -3.94
N VAL A 180 -15.74 1.28 -3.21
CA VAL A 180 -17.04 0.71 -3.62
C VAL A 180 -18.12 1.79 -3.75
N ASN A 181 -18.00 2.90 -3.01
CA ASN A 181 -18.93 4.03 -3.12
C ASN A 181 -18.94 4.68 -4.52
N ALA A 182 -17.88 4.47 -5.31
CA ALA A 182 -17.80 4.96 -6.68
C ALA A 182 -18.76 4.24 -7.64
N LEU A 183 -19.28 3.07 -7.25
CA LEU A 183 -20.26 2.30 -8.03
C LEU A 183 -21.70 2.71 -7.75
N HIS A 184 -21.97 3.36 -6.62
CA HIS A 184 -23.32 3.73 -6.22
C HIS A 184 -23.67 5.16 -6.68
N ARG A 185 -24.82 5.29 -7.37
CA ARG A 185 -25.40 6.58 -7.77
C ARG A 185 -26.09 7.28 -6.60
N PHE A 186 -26.79 6.52 -5.78
CA PHE A 186 -27.60 7.01 -4.66
C PHE A 186 -26.93 6.69 -3.32
N THR A 187 -27.39 7.38 -2.27
CA THR A 187 -26.92 7.43 -0.87
C THR A 187 -25.65 6.63 -0.60
N PRO A 188 -24.52 7.27 -0.24
CA PRO A 188 -23.26 6.56 -0.03
C PRO A 188 -23.49 5.46 1.01
N VAL A 189 -23.40 4.20 0.56
CA VAL A 189 -23.22 3.10 1.49
C VAL A 189 -21.96 3.43 2.26
N ARG A 190 -21.95 3.28 3.59
CA ARG A 190 -20.81 3.67 4.42
C ARG A 190 -19.66 2.65 4.30
N HIS A 191 -19.23 2.36 3.07
CA HIS A 191 -18.04 1.57 2.83
C HIS A 191 -16.85 2.49 2.83
N ASN A 192 -15.95 2.26 3.77
CA ASN A 192 -14.65 2.90 3.77
C ASN A 192 -13.83 2.36 2.58
N PRO A 193 -13.01 3.20 1.92
CA PRO A 193 -12.05 2.71 0.94
C PRO A 193 -11.15 1.64 1.56
N GLU A 194 -10.93 0.56 0.82
CA GLU A 194 -10.17 -0.61 1.26
C GLU A 194 -8.86 -0.73 0.47
N ILE A 195 -7.73 -0.84 1.16
CA ILE A 195 -6.40 -1.00 0.58
C ILE A 195 -5.90 -2.42 0.87
N ARG A 196 -5.59 -3.19 -0.19
CA ARG A 196 -5.08 -4.56 -0.09
C ARG A 196 -3.65 -4.66 -0.57
N GLY A 197 -2.84 -5.43 0.14
CA GLY A 197 -1.52 -5.86 -0.33
C GLY A 197 -1.66 -6.97 -1.37
N CYS A 198 -0.95 -6.84 -2.49
CA CYS A 198 -1.04 -7.77 -3.63
C CYS A 198 0.21 -8.67 -3.79
N LYS A 199 1.25 -8.49 -2.95
CA LYS A 199 2.53 -9.19 -3.09
C LYS A 199 3.05 -9.76 -1.78
N ALA A 200 3.91 -10.77 -1.88
CA ALA A 200 4.68 -11.23 -0.73
C ALA A 200 5.52 -10.06 -0.18
N GLY A 201 5.52 -9.88 1.14
CA GLY A 201 6.22 -8.79 1.82
C GLY A 201 5.36 -7.53 2.04
N THR A 202 4.17 -7.43 1.46
CA THR A 202 3.18 -6.41 1.86
C THR A 202 2.45 -6.84 3.14
N LEU A 203 1.81 -5.88 3.81
CA LEU A 203 1.02 -6.17 5.02
C LEU A 203 -0.09 -7.19 4.73
N PRO A 204 -0.27 -8.22 5.58
CA PRO A 204 -1.34 -9.20 5.42
C PRO A 204 -2.71 -8.59 5.73
N GLY A 205 -3.78 -9.12 5.14
CA GLY A 205 -5.14 -8.60 5.33
C GLY A 205 -5.40 -7.34 4.49
N HIS A 206 -6.15 -6.39 5.04
CA HIS A 206 -6.49 -5.14 4.37
C HIS A 206 -6.46 -3.94 5.31
N ILE A 207 -6.41 -2.74 4.74
CA ILE A 207 -6.44 -1.47 5.46
C ILE A 207 -7.71 -0.72 5.08
N GLU A 208 -8.49 -0.32 6.08
CA GLU A 208 -9.71 0.48 5.89
C GLU A 208 -9.43 1.94 6.23
N LEU A 209 -9.80 2.84 5.32
CA LEU A 209 -9.67 4.28 5.51
C LEU A 209 -10.96 4.88 6.09
N ALA A 210 -10.91 5.31 7.35
CA ALA A 210 -12.04 5.92 8.07
C ALA A 210 -11.87 7.43 8.28
N ASP A 211 -12.99 8.11 8.55
CA ASP A 211 -13.07 9.51 9.01
C ASP A 211 -12.58 10.59 8.02
N VAL A 212 -12.42 10.26 6.73
CA VAL A 212 -11.85 11.17 5.70
C VAL A 212 -12.58 12.51 5.54
N ALA A 213 -13.87 12.57 5.87
CA ALA A 213 -14.76 13.55 5.27
C ALA A 213 -14.86 14.92 5.96
N ARG A 214 -14.41 15.14 7.22
CA ARG A 214 -14.78 16.40 7.94
C ARG A 214 -13.78 16.99 8.93
N SER A 215 -12.95 16.21 9.60
CA SER A 215 -12.20 16.68 10.78
C SER A 215 -10.76 17.11 10.46
N GLY A 216 -10.30 16.94 9.22
CA GLY A 216 -8.86 17.00 8.93
C GLY A 216 -8.08 15.88 9.63
N THR A 217 -8.76 14.94 10.28
CA THR A 217 -8.19 13.74 10.87
C THR A 217 -8.71 12.53 10.11
N CYS A 218 -7.89 11.50 9.92
CA CYS A 218 -8.35 10.22 9.38
C CYS A 218 -7.58 9.07 10.03
N ARG A 219 -8.18 7.89 9.99
CA ARG A 219 -7.62 6.68 10.61
C ARG A 219 -7.55 5.57 9.58
N PHE A 220 -6.42 4.88 9.57
CA PHE A 220 -6.20 3.69 8.77
C PHE A 220 -6.26 2.48 9.70
N TRP A 221 -7.29 1.66 9.56
CA TRP A 221 -7.47 0.45 10.36
C TRP A 221 -6.87 -0.74 9.62
N HIS A 222 -5.89 -1.41 10.22
CA HIS A 222 -5.40 -2.68 9.72
C HIS A 222 -6.33 -3.80 10.21
N VAL A 223 -6.95 -4.46 9.27
CA VAL A 223 -7.91 -5.53 9.46
C VAL A 223 -7.28 -6.84 9.01
N THR A 224 -7.15 -7.77 9.94
CA THR A 224 -6.52 -9.07 9.71
C THR A 224 -7.43 -10.19 10.19
N PRO A 225 -7.39 -11.38 9.58
CA PRO A 225 -8.04 -12.54 10.16
C PRO A 225 -7.55 -12.77 11.59
N GLN A 226 -8.44 -13.15 12.50
CA GLN A 226 -8.03 -13.59 13.82
C GLN A 226 -7.17 -14.86 13.75
N SER A 227 -6.37 -15.10 14.79
CA SER A 227 -5.63 -16.35 14.90
C SER A 227 -6.59 -17.53 15.06
N GLN A 228 -6.18 -18.73 14.65
CA GLN A 228 -7.02 -19.93 14.74
C GLN A 228 -7.53 -20.16 16.17
N ALA A 229 -6.67 -19.99 17.17
CA ALA A 229 -7.05 -20.11 18.58
C ALA A 229 -8.14 -19.10 18.99
N ALA A 230 -8.09 -17.87 18.48
CA ALA A 230 -9.10 -16.85 18.76
C ALA A 230 -10.41 -17.13 18.02
N LEU A 231 -10.34 -17.65 16.79
CA LEU A 231 -11.51 -18.12 16.05
C LEU A 231 -12.20 -19.30 16.74
N ASP A 232 -11.46 -20.25 17.29
CA ASP A 232 -12.05 -21.39 18.02
C ASP A 232 -12.71 -20.93 19.34
N ALA A 233 -12.11 -19.97 20.03
CA ALA A 233 -12.73 -19.33 21.18
C ALA A 233 -14.00 -18.53 20.79
N ALA A 234 -14.00 -17.86 19.63
CA ALA A 234 -15.17 -17.18 19.10
C ALA A 234 -16.28 -18.17 18.72
N ARG A 235 -15.96 -19.29 18.05
CA ARG A 235 -16.92 -20.36 17.73
C ARG A 235 -17.61 -20.92 18.97
N ALA A 236 -16.88 -21.09 20.08
CA ALA A 236 -17.47 -21.49 21.36
C ALA A 236 -18.46 -20.45 21.93
N LYS A 237 -18.27 -19.16 21.64
CA LYS A 237 -19.24 -18.10 21.97
C LYS A 237 -20.41 -18.07 20.99
N MET A 238 -20.17 -18.36 19.71
CA MET A 238 -21.20 -18.36 18.66
C MET A 238 -22.31 -19.36 18.94
N THR A 239 -22.00 -20.54 19.52
CA THR A 239 -23.02 -21.51 19.92
C THR A 239 -23.97 -20.97 20.99
N ARG A 240 -23.50 -20.01 21.81
CA ARG A 240 -24.29 -19.40 22.89
C ARG A 240 -24.99 -18.11 22.48
N TRP A 241 -24.36 -17.29 21.64
CA TRP A 241 -24.80 -15.91 21.36
C TRP A 241 -25.05 -15.60 19.87
N GLY A 242 -24.89 -16.60 19.00
CA GLY A 242 -25.01 -16.45 17.55
C GLY A 242 -23.74 -15.92 16.87
N TYR A 243 -23.73 -15.99 15.54
CA TYR A 243 -22.63 -15.53 14.71
C TYR A 243 -22.52 -14.00 14.70
N LYS A 244 -21.30 -13.48 14.92
CA LYS A 244 -20.98 -12.07 14.80
C LYS A 244 -19.80 -11.89 13.85
N PRO A 245 -20.00 -11.26 12.68
CA PRO A 245 -18.93 -11.06 11.70
C PRO A 245 -17.71 -10.34 12.27
N ASP A 246 -17.92 -9.37 13.17
CA ASP A 246 -16.82 -8.61 13.79
C ASP A 246 -15.90 -9.47 14.68
N GLU A 247 -16.33 -10.66 15.10
CA GLU A 247 -15.50 -11.57 15.90
C GLU A 247 -14.50 -12.36 15.05
N GLU A 248 -14.63 -12.38 13.72
CA GLU A 248 -13.68 -13.07 12.84
C GLU A 248 -12.43 -12.23 12.52
N TRP A 249 -12.55 -10.91 12.70
CA TRP A 249 -11.55 -9.94 12.27
C TRP A 249 -10.89 -9.24 13.45
N ARG A 250 -9.57 -9.16 13.42
CA ARG A 250 -8.79 -8.30 14.30
C ARG A 250 -8.63 -6.95 13.63
N ARG A 251 -9.19 -5.91 14.25
CA ARG A 251 -9.04 -4.51 13.84
C ARG A 251 -8.07 -3.80 14.77
N ARG A 252 -7.04 -3.15 14.22
CA ARG A 252 -6.14 -2.25 14.96
C ARG A 252 -5.93 -0.96 14.19
N VAL A 253 -5.71 0.16 14.86
CA VAL A 253 -5.31 1.39 14.18
C VAL A 253 -3.86 1.21 13.74
N LEU A 254 -3.61 1.34 12.44
CA LEU A 254 -2.26 1.29 11.87
C LEU A 254 -1.66 2.69 11.84
N PHE A 255 -2.40 3.64 11.26
CA PHE A 255 -1.97 5.04 11.16
C PHE A 255 -3.08 5.99 11.59
N THR A 256 -2.70 7.03 12.30
CA THR A 256 -3.54 8.17 12.66
C THR A 256 -2.98 9.39 11.94
N VAL A 257 -3.82 10.11 11.20
CA VAL A 257 -3.42 11.35 10.52
C VAL A 257 -4.15 12.51 11.19
N GLU A 258 -3.39 13.52 11.57
CA GLU A 258 -3.90 14.70 12.26
C GLU A 258 -3.47 15.97 11.53
N LYS A 259 -4.42 16.87 11.27
CA LYS A 259 -4.11 18.20 10.73
C LYS A 259 -3.52 19.10 11.82
N LYS A 260 -2.30 19.58 11.60
CA LYS A 260 -1.60 20.54 12.46
C LYS A 260 -1.25 21.78 11.64
N GLY A 261 -2.15 22.76 11.63
CA GLY A 261 -2.02 23.95 10.78
C GLY A 261 -2.25 23.62 9.31
N ALA A 262 -1.28 23.94 8.45
CA ALA A 262 -1.28 23.58 7.03
C ALA A 262 -0.77 22.14 6.77
N ASN A 263 -0.10 21.54 7.75
CA ASN A 263 0.58 20.26 7.60
C ASN A 263 -0.27 19.13 8.17
N LEU A 264 0.00 17.90 7.73
CA LEU A 264 -0.57 16.69 8.32
C LEU A 264 0.53 15.92 9.05
N VAL A 265 0.20 15.37 10.20
CA VAL A 265 1.13 14.57 11.00
C VAL A 265 0.60 13.15 11.02
N TRP A 266 1.43 12.21 10.57
CA TRP A 266 1.15 10.78 10.56
C TRP A 266 1.76 10.16 11.82
N ARG A 267 0.95 9.42 12.57
CA ARG A 267 1.33 8.73 13.80
C ARG A 267 1.07 7.24 13.69
N ASP A 268 1.91 6.47 14.35
CA ASP A 268 1.72 5.06 14.58
C ASP A 268 0.52 4.84 15.50
N GLY A 269 -0.39 3.93 15.13
CA GLY A 269 -1.63 3.71 15.88
C GLY A 269 -1.45 3.01 17.22
N ASP A 270 -0.37 2.23 17.39
CA ASP A 270 -0.11 1.47 18.62
C ASP A 270 0.69 2.34 19.62
N THR A 271 1.71 3.07 19.16
CA THR A 271 2.65 3.84 19.99
C THR A 271 2.38 5.34 20.04
N GLY A 272 1.61 5.88 19.09
CA GLY A 272 1.40 7.33 18.93
C GLY A 272 2.63 8.10 18.41
N ARG A 273 3.75 7.41 18.15
CA ARG A 273 4.98 7.99 17.64
C ARG A 273 4.74 8.59 16.26
N LYS A 274 5.31 9.78 16.00
CA LYS A 274 5.30 10.37 14.66
C LYS A 274 6.06 9.46 13.69
N LEU A 275 5.43 9.13 12.58
CA LEU A 275 6.00 8.34 11.47
C LEU A 275 6.32 9.20 10.25
N ALA A 276 5.50 10.22 9.99
CA ALA A 276 5.74 11.13 8.88
C ALA A 276 5.04 12.48 9.08
N SER A 277 5.41 13.45 8.23
CA SER A 277 4.70 14.71 8.04
C SER A 277 4.36 14.90 6.56
N GLU A 278 3.14 15.37 6.26
CA GLU A 278 2.76 15.79 4.92
C GLU A 278 2.85 17.32 4.85
N VAL A 279 3.75 17.83 4.01
CA VAL A 279 4.01 19.26 3.80
C VAL A 279 3.95 19.51 2.29
N GLU A 280 3.08 20.42 1.85
CA GLU A 280 2.95 20.81 0.43
C GLU A 280 2.73 19.63 -0.54
N GLY A 281 2.01 18.59 -0.10
CA GLY A 281 1.76 17.39 -0.91
C GLY A 281 2.96 16.43 -1.01
N GLN A 282 4.00 16.65 -0.22
CA GLN A 282 5.12 15.73 -0.03
C GLN A 282 5.00 15.04 1.33
N LEU A 283 5.26 13.74 1.36
CA LEU A 283 5.30 12.93 2.57
C LEU A 283 6.75 12.75 3.03
N GLU A 284 7.08 13.35 4.16
CA GLU A 284 8.38 13.25 4.82
C GLU A 284 8.34 12.18 5.92
N VAL A 285 9.00 11.06 5.67
CA VAL A 285 9.03 9.86 6.51
C VAL A 285 10.20 9.91 7.49
N GLU A 286 9.95 9.52 8.73
CA GLU A 286 10.96 9.42 9.79
C GLU A 286 11.95 8.29 9.50
N SER A 287 13.20 8.46 9.94
CA SER A 287 14.27 7.47 9.69
C SER A 287 14.10 6.17 10.47
N GLY A 288 14.63 5.08 9.91
CA GLY A 288 14.68 3.78 10.59
C GLY A 288 13.37 3.00 10.54
N MET A 289 12.45 3.39 9.66
CA MET A 289 11.24 2.62 9.38
C MET A 289 11.55 1.40 8.50
N GLU A 290 10.87 0.29 8.76
CA GLU A 290 10.93 -0.89 7.89
C GLU A 290 10.34 -0.56 6.51
N LEU A 291 10.95 -1.07 5.45
CA LEU A 291 10.50 -0.82 4.08
C LEU A 291 9.02 -1.16 3.86
N SER A 292 8.56 -2.31 4.37
CA SER A 292 7.16 -2.74 4.22
C SER A 292 6.17 -1.72 4.82
N LEU A 293 6.55 -1.12 5.96
CA LEU A 293 5.77 -0.09 6.64
C LEU A 293 5.80 1.24 5.87
N VAL A 294 6.95 1.62 5.30
CA VAL A 294 7.07 2.80 4.43
C VAL A 294 6.19 2.65 3.20
N GLU A 295 6.18 1.47 2.56
CA GLU A 295 5.34 1.23 1.39
C GLU A 295 3.85 1.25 1.72
N ALA A 296 3.46 0.66 2.85
CA ALA A 296 2.09 0.77 3.36
C ALA A 296 1.71 2.23 3.63
N LEU A 297 2.61 3.01 4.23
CA LEU A 297 2.41 4.43 4.52
C LEU A 297 2.23 5.24 3.22
N VAL A 298 3.09 5.01 2.22
CA VAL A 298 2.97 5.64 0.89
C VAL A 298 1.67 5.25 0.21
N ALA A 299 1.24 3.99 0.29
CA ALA A 299 -0.04 3.52 -0.25
C ALA A 299 -1.24 4.18 0.45
N CYS A 300 -1.19 4.34 1.78
CA CYS A 300 -2.21 5.02 2.57
C CYS A 300 -2.30 6.52 2.24
N ALA A 301 -1.15 7.21 2.18
CA ALA A 301 -1.07 8.59 1.72
C ALA A 301 -1.62 8.73 0.30
N ALA A 302 -1.29 7.77 -0.57
CA ALA A 302 -1.76 7.78 -1.94
C ALA A 302 -3.28 7.63 -2.04
N CYS A 303 -3.83 6.64 -1.35
CA CYS A 303 -5.27 6.42 -1.28
C CYS A 303 -5.99 7.65 -0.72
N ARG A 304 -5.45 8.29 0.32
CA ARG A 304 -6.06 9.50 0.90
C ARG A 304 -6.11 10.64 -0.13
N GLY A 305 -4.99 10.96 -0.76
CA GLY A 305 -4.94 12.03 -1.76
C GLY A 305 -5.88 11.76 -2.95
N TRP A 306 -5.93 10.51 -3.38
CA TRP A 306 -6.86 10.03 -4.41
C TRP A 306 -8.33 10.19 -4.02
N ILE A 307 -8.74 9.75 -2.83
CA ILE A 307 -10.13 9.87 -2.35
C ILE A 307 -10.55 11.32 -2.15
N LEU A 308 -9.64 12.17 -1.69
CA LEU A 308 -9.88 13.59 -1.51
C LEU A 308 -9.86 14.38 -2.82
N GLY A 309 -9.46 13.77 -3.94
CA GLY A 309 -9.28 14.46 -5.21
C GLY A 309 -8.21 15.55 -5.14
N SER A 310 -7.20 15.39 -4.27
CA SER A 310 -6.16 16.41 -4.07
C SER A 310 -5.07 16.39 -5.14
N TRP A 311 -5.15 15.47 -6.10
CA TRP A 311 -4.13 15.27 -7.11
C TRP A 311 -4.66 15.53 -8.51
N ASP A 312 -3.82 16.20 -9.30
CA ASP A 312 -4.05 16.43 -10.71
C ASP A 312 -3.46 15.26 -11.51
N TRP A 313 -4.32 14.53 -12.22
CA TRP A 313 -3.94 13.35 -13.02
C TRP A 313 -3.69 13.69 -14.49
N ASP A 314 -4.02 14.92 -14.90
CA ASP A 314 -4.03 15.36 -16.29
C ASP A 314 -2.83 16.29 -16.64
N ARG A 315 -1.92 16.53 -15.69
CA ARG A 315 -0.70 17.34 -15.89
C ARG A 315 0.49 16.55 -16.45
#